data_AF-A0A937XV55-F1
#
_entry.id   AF-A0A937XV55-F1
#
_cell.length_a   1.000
_cell.length_b   1.000
_cell.length_c   1.000
_cell.angle_alpha   90.00
_cell.angle_beta   90.00
_cell.angle_gamma   90.00
#
_symmetry.space_group_name_H-M   'P 1'
#
loop_
_entity.id
_entity.type
_entity.pdbx_description
1 polymer ?
#
loop_
_entity_poly.entity_id
_entity_poly.type
_entity_poly.pdbx_seq_one_letter_code
_entity_poly.pdbx_strand_id
1 'polypeptide(L)'
;GVPPLQGGRGIREAVARRWALVHAGAQRRHVMSNIVVESLSNDGRRARARTVLVVYEVANAPGSQIHLHGMGVYDDELILVEGAWRFCERRLILDRRDYFAPGWTSTK
;
A
#
# COMPACT_ATOMS: atom_id res chain seq x y z
N GLY A 1 15.42 10.70 0.72
CA GLY A 1 14.17 9.94 0.60
C GLY A 1 13.68 9.54 1.97
N VAL A 2 12.39 9.22 2.13
CA VAL A 2 11.88 8.64 3.38
C VAL A 2 12.41 7.21 3.50
N PRO A 3 13.05 6.83 4.62
CA PRO A 3 13.55 5.47 4.78
C PRO A 3 12.40 4.45 4.78
N PRO A 4 12.61 3.23 4.26
CA PRO A 4 11.59 2.19 4.29
C PRO A 4 11.19 1.87 5.73
N LEU A 5 9.90 1.59 5.95
CA LEU A 5 9.43 1.07 7.22
C LEU A 5 9.90 -0.38 7.37
N GLN A 6 10.56 -0.69 8.48
CA GLN A 6 11.13 -2.00 8.73
C GLN A 6 10.55 -2.63 10.00
N GLY A 7 10.37 -3.96 9.96
CA GLY A 7 9.89 -4.75 11.09
C GLY A 7 8.41 -4.57 11.39
N GLY A 8 7.77 -5.63 11.92
CA GLY A 8 6.33 -5.63 12.17
C GLY A 8 5.87 -4.54 13.14
N ARG A 9 6.69 -4.18 14.14
CA ARG A 9 6.37 -3.12 15.11
C ARG A 9 6.37 -1.72 14.46
N GLY A 10 7.47 -1.33 13.81
CA GLY A 10 7.60 -0.01 13.19
C GLY A 10 6.56 0.22 12.10
N ILE A 11 6.27 -0.82 11.31
CA ILE A 11 5.19 -0.78 10.31
C ILE A 11 3.83 -0.56 10.98
N ARG A 12 3.49 -1.32 12.02
CA ARG A 12 2.20 -1.17 12.74
C ARG A 12 2.02 0.22 13.32
N GLU A 13 3.04 0.76 13.97
CA GLU A 13 2.98 2.10 14.55
C GLU A 13 2.78 3.19 13.48
N ALA A 14 3.51 3.11 12.37
CA ALA A 14 3.36 4.05 11.25
C ALA A 14 1.97 3.97 10.60
N VAL A 15 1.47 2.75 10.39
CA VAL A 15 0.12 2.51 9.84
C VAL A 15 -0.95 3.01 10.82
N ALA A 16 -0.82 2.77 12.12
CA ALA A 16 -1.76 3.25 13.13
C ALA A 16 -1.83 4.79 13.15
N ARG A 17 -0.68 5.49 13.14
CA ARG A 17 -0.64 6.96 13.03
C ARG A 17 -1.34 7.46 11.77
N ARG A 18 -1.11 6.78 10.63
CA ARG A 18 -1.75 7.13 9.37
C ARG A 18 -3.26 6.95 9.43
N TRP A 19 -3.74 5.86 10.02
CA TRP A 19 -5.18 5.64 10.18
C TRP A 19 -5.80 6.64 11.14
N ALA A 20 -5.15 7.00 12.25
CA ALA A 20 -5.67 8.01 13.16
C ALA A 20 -6.02 9.34 12.46
N LEU A 21 -5.24 9.74 11.45
CA LEU A 21 -5.50 10.94 10.63
C LEU A 21 -6.70 10.80 9.68
N VAL A 22 -7.05 9.57 9.27
CA VAL A 22 -8.19 9.28 8.39
C VAL A 22 -9.50 9.25 9.19
N HIS A 23 -9.45 8.98 10.51
CA HIS A 23 -10.63 8.69 11.35
C HIS A 23 -11.47 9.90 11.79
N ALA A 24 -11.35 11.06 11.15
CA ALA A 24 -12.23 12.20 11.39
C ALA A 24 -13.14 12.46 10.18
N GLY A 25 -14.12 11.58 9.94
CA GLY A 25 -15.20 11.84 9.00
C GLY A 25 -14.99 11.40 7.54
N ALA A 26 -13.97 10.61 7.23
CA ALA A 26 -13.78 10.02 5.90
C ALA A 26 -13.44 8.53 5.94
N GLN A 27 -13.89 7.78 4.94
CA GLN A 27 -13.57 6.37 4.72
C GLN A 27 -12.53 6.23 3.62
N ARG A 28 -11.33 5.77 3.95
CA ARG A 28 -10.29 5.41 2.96
C ARG A 28 -10.54 4.01 2.41
N ARG A 29 -10.50 3.87 1.08
CA ARG A 29 -10.64 2.60 0.35
C ARG A 29 -9.38 2.32 -0.46
N HIS A 30 -8.93 1.06 -0.41
CA HIS A 30 -7.89 0.53 -1.28
C HIS A 30 -8.57 -0.46 -2.22
N VAL A 31 -8.61 -0.13 -3.50
CA VAL A 31 -9.06 -1.05 -4.55
C VAL A 31 -7.83 -1.65 -5.18
N MET A 32 -7.73 -2.98 -5.12
CA MET A 32 -6.62 -3.74 -5.67
C MET A 32 -7.14 -4.60 -6.81
N SER A 33 -6.46 -4.53 -7.96
CA SER A 33 -6.83 -5.27 -9.17
C SER A 33 -5.58 -5.75 -9.90
N ASN A 34 -5.79 -6.51 -10.98
CA ASN A 34 -4.70 -6.99 -11.85
C ASN A 34 -3.57 -7.64 -11.05
N ILE A 35 -3.93 -8.48 -10.08
CA ILE A 35 -2.98 -9.19 -9.24
C ILE A 35 -2.37 -10.29 -10.09
N VAL A 36 -1.05 -10.21 -10.29
CA VAL A 36 -0.26 -11.19 -11.04
C VAL A 36 0.84 -11.71 -10.13
N VAL A 37 0.95 -13.02 -10.02
CA VAL A 37 2.16 -13.67 -9.46
C VAL A 37 3.13 -13.83 -10.62
N GLU A 38 4.16 -12.99 -10.65
CA GLU A 38 5.13 -12.92 -11.74
C GLU A 38 6.10 -14.11 -11.73
N SER A 39 6.45 -14.59 -10.54
CA SER A 39 7.32 -15.75 -10.38
C SER A 39 7.14 -16.43 -9.02
N LEU A 40 7.51 -17.71 -9.00
CA LEU A 40 7.61 -18.54 -7.80
C LEU A 40 9.01 -19.15 -7.77
N SER A 41 9.64 -19.22 -6.61
CA SER A 41 10.92 -19.93 -6.45
C SER A 41 10.74 -21.43 -6.66
N ASN A 42 11.82 -22.13 -7.01
CA ASN A 42 11.81 -23.58 -7.27
C ASN A 42 11.32 -24.41 -6.08
N ASP A 43 11.54 -23.94 -4.84
CA ASP A 43 11.07 -24.57 -3.62
C ASP A 43 9.61 -24.23 -3.26
N GLY A 44 8.97 -23.35 -4.05
CA GLY A 44 7.60 -22.89 -3.83
C GLY A 44 7.42 -21.98 -2.61
N ARG A 45 8.50 -21.49 -1.98
CA ARG A 45 8.43 -20.74 -0.70
C ARG A 45 8.58 -19.23 -0.84
N ARG A 46 8.92 -18.72 -2.02
CA ARG A 46 9.03 -17.29 -2.33
C ARG A 46 8.28 -16.97 -3.60
N ALA A 47 7.64 -15.82 -3.64
CA ALA A 47 6.94 -15.34 -4.83
C ALA A 47 7.21 -13.85 -5.05
N ARG A 48 7.21 -13.43 -6.32
CA ARG A 48 7.10 -12.02 -6.69
C ARG A 48 5.70 -11.77 -7.23
N ALA A 49 5.04 -10.73 -6.74
CA ALA A 49 3.70 -10.37 -7.19
C ALA A 49 3.61 -8.88 -7.50
N ARG A 50 2.80 -8.56 -8.52
CA ARG A 50 2.47 -7.19 -8.89
C ARG A 50 0.98 -7.00 -8.80
N THR A 51 0.57 -5.90 -8.17
CA THR A 51 -0.85 -5.55 -7.96
C THR A 51 -1.08 -4.10 -8.34
N VAL A 52 -2.09 -3.82 -9.16
CA VAL A 52 -2.53 -2.45 -9.42
C VAL A 52 -3.38 -1.96 -8.24
N LEU A 53 -3.19 -0.70 -7.87
CA LEU A 53 -3.82 -0.08 -6.71
C LEU A 53 -4.46 1.25 -7.11
N VAL A 54 -5.68 1.48 -6.59
CA VAL A 54 -6.29 2.81 -6.47
C VAL A 54 -6.65 3.05 -5.01
N VAL A 55 -6.17 4.15 -4.44
CA VAL A 55 -6.51 4.61 -3.09
C VAL A 55 -7.32 5.89 -3.17
N TYR A 56 -8.49 5.91 -2.56
CA TYR A 56 -9.32 7.11 -2.47
C TYR A 56 -10.03 7.19 -1.12
N GLU A 57 -10.52 8.37 -0.81
CA GLU A 57 -11.33 8.64 0.37
C GLU A 57 -12.72 9.11 -0.03
N VAL A 58 -13.71 8.62 0.71
CA VAL A 58 -15.10 9.05 0.61
C VAL A 58 -15.43 9.74 1.94
N ALA A 59 -15.67 11.04 1.91
CA ALA A 59 -16.07 11.75 3.13
C ALA A 59 -17.54 11.43 3.49
N ASN A 60 -17.84 11.40 4.78
CA ASN A 60 -19.13 10.98 5.35
C ASN A 60 -20.15 12.13 5.45
N ALA A 61 -20.01 13.19 4.65
CA ALA A 61 -20.93 14.33 4.62
C ALA A 61 -21.68 14.42 3.27
N PRO A 62 -22.96 14.79 3.25
CA PRO A 62 -23.71 14.97 2.00
C PRO A 62 -23.04 15.96 1.04
N GLY A 63 -23.03 15.64 -0.25
CA GLY A 63 -22.40 16.49 -1.28
C GLY A 63 -20.87 16.48 -1.27
N SER A 64 -20.24 15.65 -0.43
CA SER A 64 -18.77 15.54 -0.41
C SER A 64 -18.22 14.90 -1.68
N GLN A 65 -17.03 15.34 -2.07
CA GLN A 65 -16.31 14.77 -3.20
C GLN A 65 -15.50 13.53 -2.80
N ILE A 66 -15.24 12.66 -3.77
CA ILE A 66 -14.27 11.58 -3.63
C ILE A 66 -12.88 12.17 -3.84
N HIS A 67 -11.99 11.97 -2.87
CA HIS A 67 -10.61 12.43 -2.96
C HIS A 67 -9.72 11.26 -3.38
N LEU A 68 -9.12 11.35 -4.57
CA LEU A 68 -8.14 10.37 -5.03
C LEU A 68 -6.78 10.62 -4.34
N HIS A 69 -6.28 9.62 -3.62
CA HIS A 69 -5.02 9.67 -2.87
C HIS A 69 -3.86 9.00 -3.60
N GLY A 70 -4.14 8.18 -4.61
CA GLY A 70 -3.08 7.63 -5.44
C GLY A 70 -3.53 6.48 -6.32
N MET A 71 -2.86 6.39 -7.46
CA MET A 71 -2.88 5.23 -8.34
C MET A 71 -1.45 4.74 -8.55
N GLY A 72 -1.30 3.44 -8.72
CA GLY A 72 -0.01 2.86 -9.02
C GLY A 72 0.00 1.36 -8.84
N VAL A 73 1.15 0.83 -8.43
CA VAL A 73 1.34 -0.59 -8.21
C VAL A 73 2.01 -0.88 -6.86
N TYR A 74 1.64 -2.02 -6.28
CA TYR A 74 2.50 -2.73 -5.34
C TYR A 74 3.38 -3.72 -6.13
N ASP A 75 4.69 -3.63 -5.91
CA ASP A 75 5.70 -4.62 -6.31
C ASP A 75 6.15 -5.33 -5.03
N ASP A 76 5.66 -6.56 -4.86
CA ASP A 76 5.71 -7.32 -3.61
C ASP A 76 6.66 -8.51 -3.72
N GLU A 77 7.46 -8.72 -2.68
CA GLU A 77 8.17 -9.96 -2.42
C GLU A 77 7.52 -10.69 -1.25
N LEU A 78 7.11 -11.93 -1.50
CA LEU A 78 6.35 -12.75 -0.57
C LEU A 78 7.18 -13.96 -0.11
N ILE A 79 6.97 -14.38 1.13
CA ILE A 79 7.59 -15.58 1.70
C ILE A 79 6.54 -16.43 2.43
N LEU A 80 6.61 -17.74 2.23
CA LEU A 80 5.75 -18.73 2.90
C LEU A 80 6.36 -19.10 4.26
N VAL A 81 5.69 -18.68 5.33
CA VAL A 81 6.08 -18.93 6.73
C VAL A 81 4.94 -19.66 7.42
N GLU A 82 5.22 -20.86 7.94
CA GLU A 82 4.23 -21.66 8.70
C GLU A 82 2.91 -21.86 7.95
N GLY A 83 2.98 -22.11 6.64
CA GLY A 83 1.81 -22.33 5.78
C GLY A 83 1.06 -21.05 5.36
N ALA A 84 1.53 -19.87 5.75
CA ALA A 84 0.93 -18.59 5.39
C ALA A 84 1.90 -17.70 4.60
N TRP A 85 1.43 -17.11 3.51
CA TRP A 85 2.18 -16.10 2.77
C TRP A 85 2.27 -14.80 3.58
N ARG A 86 3.47 -14.24 3.67
CA ARG A 86 3.78 -12.99 4.36
C ARG A 86 4.51 -12.05 3.41
N PHE A 87 4.33 -10.76 3.59
CA PHE A 87 5.14 -9.75 2.91
C PHE A 87 6.55 -9.76 3.50
N CYS A 88 7.53 -10.10 2.67
CA CYS A 88 8.95 -9.87 2.96
C CYS A 88 9.28 -8.40 2.66
N GLU A 89 8.83 -7.91 1.51
CA GLU A 89 8.96 -6.52 1.08
C GLU A 89 7.71 -6.10 0.29
N ARG A 90 7.32 -4.83 0.42
CA ARG A 90 6.29 -4.20 -0.41
C ARG A 90 6.76 -2.83 -0.84
N ARG A 91 6.90 -2.62 -2.15
CA ARG A 91 7.24 -1.33 -2.74
C ARG A 91 5.99 -0.71 -3.35
N LEU A 92 5.63 0.50 -2.91
CA LEU A 92 4.57 1.30 -3.52
C LEU A 92 5.16 2.21 -4.58
N ILE A 93 4.79 1.98 -5.84
CA ILE A 93 5.21 2.79 -6.99
C ILE A 93 3.97 3.52 -7.50
N LEU A 94 3.89 4.83 -7.28
CA LEU A 94 2.77 5.65 -7.73
C LEU A 94 2.99 6.19 -9.15
N ASP A 95 1.91 6.31 -9.91
CA ASP A 95 1.94 6.80 -11.30
C ASP A 95 2.35 8.27 -11.39
N ARG A 96 2.08 9.05 -10.34
CA ARG A 96 2.50 10.45 -10.22
C ARG A 96 3.04 10.75 -8.83
N ARG A 97 3.98 11.71 -8.78
CA ARG A 97 4.64 12.14 -7.54
C ARG A 97 3.78 13.04 -6.65
N ASP A 98 2.74 13.65 -7.20
CA ASP A 98 1.92 14.67 -6.52
C ASP A 98 0.59 14.13 -5.99
N TYR A 99 0.37 12.82 -6.04
CA TYR A 99 -0.84 12.20 -5.45
C TYR A 99 -0.87 12.27 -3.92
N PHE A 100 0.22 12.66 -3.27
CA PHE A 100 0.29 12.58 -1.83
C PHE A 100 -0.37 13.75 -1.10
N ALA A 101 -0.92 13.43 0.08
CA ALA A 101 -1.06 14.41 1.16
C ALA A 101 0.29 15.09 1.47
N PRO A 102 0.30 16.36 1.92
CA PRO A 102 1.52 17.09 2.26
C PRO A 102 2.49 16.26 3.12
N GLY A 103 3.77 16.25 2.76
CA GLY A 103 4.85 15.57 3.52
C GLY A 103 5.37 14.26 2.94
N TRP A 104 4.92 13.84 1.76
CA TRP A 104 5.46 12.66 1.06
C TRP A 104 6.14 13.05 -0.25
N THR A 105 7.28 12.44 -0.52
CA THR A 105 7.98 12.55 -1.81
C THR A 105 8.19 11.14 -2.38
N SER A 106 7.79 10.93 -3.63
CA SER A 106 8.17 9.73 -4.40
C SER A 106 9.64 9.82 -4.80
N THR A 107 10.45 8.89 -4.32
CA THR A 107 11.82 8.68 -4.82
C THR A 107 11.75 7.80 -6.07
N LYS A 108 12.31 8.30 -7.17
CA LYS A 108 12.92 7.42 -8.18
C LYS A 108 14.19 6.83 -7.57
#